data_AF-A0A9E4F167-F1
#
_entry.id   AF-A0A9E4F167-F1
#
_cell.length_a   1.000
_cell.length_b   1.000
_cell.length_c   1.000
_cell.angle_alpha   90.00
_cell.angle_beta   90.00
_cell.angle_gamma   90.00
#
_symmetry.space_group_name_H-M   'P 1'
#
loop_
_entity.id
_entity.type
_entity.pdbx_description
1 polymer ?
#
loop_
_entity_poly.entity_id
_entity_poly.type
_entity_poly.pdbx_seq_one_letter_code
_entity_poly.pdbx_strand_id
1 'polypeptide(L)'
;MYLDDYHHQLAIFSVPEDWVDEEGEDTVPRHDTGLHHMAFEVGDQQAFDDAVAYIRSRPDIEVVWGPLRLDESNGLWGGHEGIYFLDPDGNRIEVFHDSDMFPGSRPAWRDGQEIEC
;
A
#
# COMPACT_ATOMS: atom_id res chain seq x y z
N MET A 1 -5.24 9.12 -6.05
CA MET A 1 -5.95 10.31 -5.51
C MET A 1 -5.03 10.94 -4.48
N TYR A 2 -4.82 12.25 -4.54
CA TYR A 2 -3.95 12.99 -3.63
C TYR A 2 -4.82 13.63 -2.54
N LEU A 3 -4.65 13.27 -1.28
CA LEU A 3 -5.24 14.01 -0.16
C LEU A 3 -4.21 15.01 0.40
N ASP A 4 -2.93 14.68 0.24
CA ASP A 4 -1.79 15.55 0.51
C ASP A 4 -0.71 15.45 -0.58
N ASP A 5 0.56 15.62 -0.18
CA ASP A 5 1.73 15.68 -1.05
C ASP A 5 2.30 14.29 -1.39
N TYR A 6 1.77 13.18 -0.87
CA TYR A 6 2.25 11.82 -1.21
C TYR A 6 1.86 11.42 -2.64
N HIS A 7 2.69 10.61 -3.33
CA HIS A 7 2.36 10.06 -4.66
C HIS A 7 0.99 9.33 -4.71
N HIS A 8 0.56 8.71 -3.61
CA HIS A 8 -0.85 8.39 -3.37
C HIS A 8 -1.08 8.05 -1.91
N GLN A 9 -2.34 8.19 -1.48
CA GLN A 9 -2.83 7.60 -0.22
C GLN A 9 -3.94 6.56 -0.47
N LEU A 10 -4.48 6.57 -1.69
CA LEU A 10 -5.46 5.61 -2.17
C LEU A 10 -5.16 5.29 -3.63
N ALA A 11 -5.02 4.01 -3.92
CA ALA A 11 -4.90 3.45 -5.25
C ALA A 11 -6.10 2.55 -5.55
N ILE A 12 -6.62 2.63 -6.78
CA ILE A 12 -7.74 1.81 -7.25
C ILE A 12 -7.23 1.07 -8.50
N PHE A 13 -7.32 -0.25 -8.46
CA PHE A 13 -6.87 -1.12 -9.55
C PHE A 13 -8.07 -1.85 -10.13
N SER A 14 -8.08 -2.01 -11.46
CA SER A 14 -8.98 -2.97 -12.10
C SER A 14 -8.39 -4.36 -11.96
N VAL A 15 -9.26 -5.31 -11.69
CA VAL A 15 -8.95 -6.73 -11.59
C VAL A 15 -9.60 -7.45 -12.78
N PRO A 16 -8.92 -8.41 -13.43
CA PRO A 16 -9.54 -9.22 -14.48
C PRO A 16 -10.81 -9.91 -13.96
N GLU A 17 -11.86 -9.96 -14.79
CA GLU A 17 -13.15 -10.54 -14.39
C GLU A 17 -13.05 -12.02 -13.99
N ASP A 18 -12.09 -12.75 -14.58
CA ASP A 18 -11.83 -14.16 -14.29
C ASP A 18 -11.07 -14.39 -12.98
N TRP A 19 -10.67 -13.32 -12.29
CA TRP A 19 -10.01 -13.39 -10.99
C TRP A 19 -11.01 -13.17 -9.82
N VAL A 20 -12.29 -12.92 -10.12
CA VAL A 20 -13.34 -12.73 -9.11
C VAL A 20 -14.07 -14.05 -8.82
N ASP A 21 -13.86 -14.64 -7.63
CA ASP A 21 -14.73 -15.71 -7.12
C ASP A 21 -16.04 -15.11 -6.55
N GLU A 22 -17.20 -15.65 -6.93
CA GLU A 22 -18.53 -15.03 -6.75
C GLU A 22 -19.05 -14.89 -5.30
N GLU A 23 -18.42 -15.46 -4.27
CA GLU A 23 -18.97 -15.43 -2.90
C GLU A 23 -17.92 -15.17 -1.81
N GLY A 24 -18.13 -14.12 -1.01
CA GLY A 24 -17.39 -13.93 0.24
C GLY A 24 -17.85 -12.72 1.07
N GLU A 25 -18.69 -12.96 2.09
CA GLU A 25 -18.80 -12.09 3.28
C GLU A 25 -17.63 -12.41 4.23
N ASP A 26 -16.44 -11.99 3.80
CA ASP A 26 -15.11 -11.97 4.44
C ASP A 26 -14.86 -12.73 5.76
N THR A 27 -13.89 -13.66 5.73
CA THR A 27 -12.69 -13.72 6.62
C THR A 27 -11.67 -14.70 5.99
N VAL A 28 -11.21 -14.42 4.75
CA VAL A 28 -10.38 -15.27 3.84
C VAL A 28 -11.20 -16.29 3.02
N PRO A 29 -11.17 -16.32 1.66
CA PRO A 29 -10.06 -16.06 0.71
C PRO A 29 -10.32 -14.91 -0.30
N ARG A 30 -9.27 -14.36 -0.94
CA ARG A 30 -9.43 -13.37 -2.03
C ARG A 30 -8.50 -13.62 -3.21
N HIS A 31 -9.08 -13.77 -4.40
CA HIS A 31 -8.37 -13.92 -5.67
C HIS A 31 -8.59 -12.79 -6.67
N ASP A 32 -9.24 -11.67 -6.31
CA ASP A 32 -9.12 -10.30 -6.89
C ASP A 32 -10.44 -9.53 -7.00
N THR A 33 -10.99 -9.06 -5.87
CA THR A 33 -11.85 -7.87 -5.76
C THR A 33 -11.93 -7.45 -4.29
N GLY A 34 -11.83 -6.15 -3.99
CA GLY A 34 -11.85 -5.62 -2.62
C GLY A 34 -10.56 -4.89 -2.21
N LEU A 35 -10.20 -4.94 -0.93
CA LEU A 35 -8.98 -4.33 -0.41
C LEU A 35 -7.75 -5.13 -0.87
N HIS A 36 -6.87 -4.50 -1.64
CA HIS A 36 -5.68 -5.16 -2.18
C HIS A 36 -4.51 -5.23 -1.17
N HIS A 37 -4.20 -4.13 -0.48
CA HIS A 37 -3.28 -4.09 0.67
C HIS A 37 -3.47 -2.82 1.49
N MET A 38 -2.90 -2.81 2.71
CA MET A 38 -2.63 -1.58 3.48
C MET A 38 -1.12 -1.36 3.55
N ALA A 39 -0.68 -0.12 3.40
CA ALA A 39 0.72 0.25 3.38
C ALA A 39 1.07 1.14 4.60
N PHE A 40 2.20 0.86 5.24
CA PHE A 40 2.74 1.63 6.36
C PHE A 40 4.13 2.15 6.02
N GLU A 41 4.31 3.47 6.11
CA GLU A 41 5.61 4.09 5.94
C GLU A 41 6.46 3.89 7.19
N VAL A 42 7.71 3.51 6.99
CA VAL A 42 8.76 3.56 8.03
C VAL A 42 9.73 4.70 7.73
N GLY A 43 10.49 5.11 8.74
CA GLY A 43 11.30 6.33 8.72
C GLY A 43 12.33 6.39 7.59
N ASP A 44 13.58 6.02 7.87
CA ASP A 44 14.68 6.06 6.91
C ASP A 44 15.01 4.66 6.37
N GLN A 45 16.00 4.59 5.47
CA GLN A 45 16.51 3.34 4.91
C GLN A 45 16.88 2.32 6.01
N GLN A 46 17.47 2.78 7.11
CA GLN A 46 17.86 1.88 8.20
C GLN A 46 16.61 1.28 8.86
N ALA A 47 15.56 2.07 9.09
CA ALA A 47 14.29 1.56 9.61
C ALA A 47 13.63 0.56 8.66
N PHE A 48 13.75 0.78 7.34
CA PHE A 48 13.27 -0.18 6.34
C PHE A 48 14.06 -1.49 6.36
N ASP A 49 15.39 -1.42 6.36
CA ASP A 49 16.27 -2.58 6.43
C ASP A 49 16.02 -3.39 7.71
N ASP A 50 15.83 -2.71 8.84
CA ASP A 50 15.50 -3.31 10.13
C ASP A 50 14.13 -4.00 10.10
N ALA A 51 13.11 -3.37 9.49
CA ALA A 51 11.79 -3.96 9.33
C ALA A 51 11.83 -5.21 8.42
N VAL A 52 12.54 -5.15 7.30
CA VAL A 52 12.76 -6.28 6.40
C VAL A 52 13.45 -7.43 7.12
N ALA A 53 14.52 -7.14 7.88
CA ALA A 53 15.25 -8.14 8.65
C ALA A 53 14.36 -8.78 9.72
N TYR A 54 13.57 -7.97 10.43
CA TYR A 54 12.61 -8.46 11.42
C TYR A 54 11.58 -9.39 10.77
N ILE A 55 10.89 -8.94 9.71
CA ILE A 55 9.87 -9.72 9.00
C ILE A 55 10.45 -11.07 8.53
N ARG A 56 11.63 -11.06 7.90
CA ARG A 56 12.28 -12.29 7.41
C ARG A 56 12.79 -13.21 8.51
N SER A 57 13.02 -12.70 9.72
CA SER A 57 13.40 -13.53 10.87
C SER A 57 12.24 -14.35 11.44
N ARG A 58 11.00 -14.03 11.04
CA ARG A 58 9.77 -14.66 11.52
C ARG A 58 9.36 -15.81 10.60
N PRO A 59 9.40 -17.08 11.05
CA PRO A 59 9.00 -18.22 10.23
C PRO A 59 7.47 -18.28 10.00
N ASP A 60 6.71 -17.53 10.80
CA ASP A 60 5.26 -17.43 10.79
C ASP A 60 4.72 -16.33 9.86
N ILE A 61 5.60 -15.52 9.27
CA ILE A 61 5.20 -14.45 8.35
C ILE A 61 5.52 -14.86 6.91
N GLU A 62 4.49 -14.89 6.07
CA GLU A 62 4.63 -15.17 4.64
C GLU A 62 4.93 -13.88 3.88
N VAL A 63 6.16 -13.76 3.34
CA VAL A 63 6.53 -12.69 2.42
C VAL A 63 6.03 -13.06 1.02
N VAL A 64 5.09 -12.28 0.49
CA VAL A 64 4.49 -12.53 -0.83
C VAL A 64 5.26 -11.83 -1.94
N TRP A 65 5.95 -10.71 -1.65
CA TRP A 65 6.75 -9.99 -2.63
C TRP A 65 7.79 -9.05 -1.99
N GLY A 66 8.91 -8.84 -2.66
CA GLY A 66 9.96 -7.91 -2.22
C GLY A 66 11.00 -8.46 -1.23
N PRO A 67 11.83 -7.58 -0.65
CA PRO A 67 11.84 -6.13 -0.84
C PRO A 67 12.31 -5.75 -2.25
N LEU A 68 11.76 -4.67 -2.80
CA LEU A 68 12.18 -4.11 -4.09
C LEU A 68 11.90 -2.60 -4.14
N ARG A 69 12.66 -1.89 -4.98
CA ARG A 69 12.35 -0.52 -5.39
C ARG A 69 11.23 -0.55 -6.44
N LEU A 70 10.20 0.26 -6.24
CA LEU A 70 9.01 0.36 -7.10
C LEU A 70 9.10 1.68 -7.85
N ASP A 71 9.57 1.65 -9.09
CA ASP A 71 9.82 2.84 -9.90
C ASP A 71 9.63 2.59 -11.40
N GLU A 72 9.75 3.64 -12.22
CA GLU A 72 9.47 3.52 -13.66
C GLU A 72 10.36 2.48 -14.36
N SER A 73 11.52 2.12 -13.80
CA SER A 73 12.45 1.16 -14.39
C SER A 73 11.90 -0.27 -14.41
N ASN A 74 10.97 -0.59 -13.50
CA ASN A 74 10.26 -1.87 -13.49
C ASN A 74 8.77 -1.74 -13.87
N GLY A 75 8.40 -0.62 -14.48
CA GLY A 75 7.04 -0.35 -14.93
C GLY A 75 6.05 -0.05 -13.79
N LEU A 76 6.57 0.21 -12.59
CA LEU A 76 5.79 0.58 -11.41
C LEU A 76 5.98 2.07 -11.13
N TRP A 77 5.23 2.60 -10.18
CA TRP A 77 5.12 4.04 -9.96
C TRP A 77 5.10 4.33 -8.46
N GLY A 78 5.52 5.55 -8.09
CA GLY A 78 5.49 6.05 -6.72
C GLY A 78 6.81 5.95 -5.98
N GLY A 79 7.84 5.46 -6.68
CA GLY A 79 9.21 5.69 -6.34
C GLY A 79 9.55 5.39 -4.89
N HIS A 80 9.10 4.29 -4.30
CA HIS A 80 9.45 3.85 -2.94
C HIS A 80 10.11 2.46 -2.94
N GLU A 81 10.73 2.07 -1.83
CA GLU A 81 11.03 0.66 -1.54
C GLU A 81 9.89 0.03 -0.76
N GLY A 82 9.51 -1.20 -1.09
CA GLY A 82 8.41 -1.90 -0.45
C GLY A 82 8.70 -3.38 -0.22
N ILE A 83 8.20 -3.93 0.89
CA ILE A 83 8.09 -5.37 1.14
C ILE A 83 6.65 -5.72 1.49
N TYR A 84 6.14 -6.81 0.90
CA TYR A 84 4.77 -7.25 1.04
C TYR A 84 4.72 -8.60 1.75
N PHE A 85 3.87 -8.71 2.77
CA PHE A 85 3.67 -9.93 3.53
C PHE A 85 2.20 -10.09 3.93
N LEU A 86 1.83 -11.27 4.44
CA LEU A 86 0.49 -11.54 4.95
C LEU A 86 0.44 -11.36 6.47
N ASP A 87 -0.62 -10.72 6.96
CA ASP A 87 -1.00 -10.79 8.37
C ASP A 87 -1.60 -12.18 8.70
N PRO A 88 -1.86 -12.50 10.00
CA PRO A 88 -2.40 -13.80 10.39
C PRO A 88 -3.77 -14.15 9.77
N ASP A 89 -4.51 -13.14 9.32
CA ASP A 89 -5.81 -13.27 8.66
C ASP A 89 -5.67 -13.21 7.13
N GLY A 90 -4.46 -13.33 6.58
CA GLY A 90 -4.22 -13.37 5.13
C GLY A 90 -4.35 -12.04 4.41
N ASN A 91 -4.49 -10.90 5.11
CA ASN A 91 -4.48 -9.58 4.47
C ASN A 91 -3.07 -9.21 4.06
N ARG A 92 -2.91 -8.64 2.86
CA ARG A 92 -1.62 -8.15 2.39
C ARG A 92 -1.28 -6.82 3.05
N ILE A 93 -0.13 -6.78 3.70
CA ILE A 93 0.46 -5.57 4.28
C ILE A 93 1.72 -5.21 3.50
N GLU A 94 1.90 -3.93 3.25
CA GLU A 94 3.13 -3.34 2.74
C GLU A 94 3.81 -2.51 3.84
N VAL A 95 5.12 -2.69 3.98
CA VAL A 95 5.98 -1.71 4.65
C VAL A 95 6.80 -1.03 3.57
N PHE A 96 6.85 0.31 3.59
CA PHE A 96 7.57 1.08 2.57
C PHE A 96 8.39 2.24 3.13
N HIS A 97 9.34 2.72 2.33
CA HIS A 97 10.17 3.89 2.59
C HIS A 97 10.41 4.70 1.31
N ASP A 98 10.63 6.01 1.45
CA ASP A 98 11.10 6.92 0.39
C ASP A 98 10.09 7.11 -0.75
N SER A 99 8.80 7.33 -0.46
CA SER A 99 7.82 7.57 -1.53
C SER A 99 8.03 8.91 -2.23
N ASP A 100 7.82 8.91 -3.55
CA ASP A 100 7.76 10.14 -4.33
C ASP A 100 6.74 11.11 -3.74
N MET A 101 7.12 12.38 -3.68
CA MET A 101 6.25 13.46 -3.21
C MET A 101 5.90 14.38 -4.38
N PHE A 102 4.66 14.87 -4.41
CA PHE A 102 4.19 15.90 -5.32
C PHE A 102 3.74 17.15 -4.55
N PRO A 103 4.67 18.00 -4.09
CA PRO A 103 4.32 19.20 -3.34
C PRO A 103 3.26 20.06 -4.05
N GLY A 104 2.18 20.39 -3.34
CA GLY A 104 1.09 21.20 -3.87
C GLY A 104 -0.02 20.41 -4.58
N SER A 105 0.01 19.07 -4.53
CA SER A 105 -1.09 18.21 -5.00
C SER A 105 -2.29 18.17 -4.06
N ARG A 106 -2.19 18.81 -2.88
CA ARG A 106 -3.32 19.02 -1.97
C ARG A 106 -4.51 19.62 -2.73
N PRO A 107 -5.67 18.95 -2.73
CA PRO A 107 -6.87 19.56 -3.30
C PRO A 107 -7.21 20.81 -2.49
N ALA A 108 -7.61 21.88 -3.19
CA ALA A 108 -8.08 23.11 -2.56
C ALA A 108 -9.48 22.92 -1.96
N TRP A 109 -9.62 21.99 -1.01
CA TRP A 109 -10.78 21.96 -0.13
C TRP A 109 -10.70 23.25 0.70
N ARG A 110 -11.67 24.14 0.51
CA ARG A 110 -11.76 25.36 1.30
C ARG A 110 -11.91 24.95 2.76
N ASP A 111 -10.95 25.33 3.60
CA ASP A 111 -11.05 25.20 5.04
C ASP A 111 -12.39 25.82 5.50
N GLY A 112 -13.31 24.95 5.95
CA GLY A 112 -14.48 25.30 6.76
C GLY A 112 -15.23 26.59 6.41
N GLN A 113 -15.85 26.70 5.23
CA GLN A 113 -17.06 27.54 5.18
C GLN A 113 -18.14 26.80 5.98
N GLU A 114 -18.36 27.25 7.22
CA GLU A 114 -19.53 26.89 8.01
C GLU A 114 -20.78 27.06 7.12
N ILE A 115 -21.49 25.95 6.89
CA ILE A 115 -22.81 26.00 6.30
C ILE A 115 -23.73 26.40 7.45
N GLU A 116 -24.09 27.68 7.54
CA GLU A 116 -25.19 28.11 8.39
C GLU A 116 -26.47 27.41 7.91
N CYS A 117 -27.02 26.53 8.76
CA CYS A 117 -28.38 25.98 8.64
C CYS A 117 -29.39 26.94 9.28
#